data_AF-A0A2E8VKH1-F1
#
_entry.id   AF-A0A2E8VKH1-F1
#
_cell.length_a   1.000
_cell.length_b   1.000
_cell.length_c   1.000
_cell.angle_alpha   90.00
_cell.angle_beta   90.00
_cell.angle_gamma   90.00
#
_symmetry.space_group_name_H-M   'P 1'
#
loop_
_entity.id
_entity.type
_entity.pdbx_description
1 polymer ?
#
loop_
_entity_poly.entity_id
_entity_poly.type
_entity_poly.pdbx_seq_one_letter_code
_entity_poly.pdbx_strand_id
1 'polypeptide(L)'
;MLLAAASLRRHLDSTSAGTSEDLEAESTAIPSCTLHVCTSCRPRSAPREPREERPGLRLYQAVRAAIEASSLKQRVDVRPADCLSLCPRPCGVALSSPGAWSYLFGDQGSNAHDIVECVRTYLGSTGGHLPRDRRPETMRANILGRVPPGLGVPRGEGT
;
A
#
# COMPACT_ATOMS: atom_id res chain seq x y z
N MET A 1 36.48 -69.45 -14.40
CA MET A 1 37.07 -68.10 -14.24
C MET A 1 36.66 -67.61 -12.85
N LEU A 2 37.49 -67.84 -11.82
CA LEU A 2 38.26 -66.82 -11.06
C LEU A 2 37.44 -65.58 -10.69
N LEU A 3 37.46 -64.99 -9.49
CA LEU A 3 37.88 -65.30 -8.11
C LEU A 3 37.43 -64.04 -7.32
N ALA A 4 37.36 -64.17 -6.00
CA ALA A 4 36.92 -63.16 -5.03
C ALA A 4 37.67 -61.81 -5.06
N ALA A 5 37.08 -60.76 -4.42
CA ALA A 5 37.55 -60.24 -3.12
C ALA A 5 37.03 -58.82 -2.83
N ALA A 6 36.61 -58.62 -1.58
CA ALA A 6 36.39 -57.35 -0.91
C ALA A 6 37.69 -56.56 -0.73
N SER A 7 37.64 -55.23 -0.63
CA SER A 7 38.42 -54.48 0.38
C SER A 7 38.21 -52.97 0.40
N LEU A 8 37.90 -52.49 1.61
CA LEU A 8 38.47 -51.34 2.31
C LEU A 8 38.22 -49.89 1.84
N ARG A 9 37.56 -49.19 2.75
CA ARG A 9 37.54 -47.73 2.94
C ARG A 9 38.95 -47.12 2.90
N ARG A 10 39.06 -45.95 2.27
CA ARG A 10 39.97 -44.88 2.70
C ARG A 10 39.20 -43.55 2.79
N HIS A 11 39.07 -43.08 4.04
CA HIS A 11 39.16 -41.67 4.45
C HIS A 11 40.32 -40.96 3.72
N LEU A 12 40.37 -39.67 3.39
CA LEU A 12 39.60 -38.43 3.58
C LEU A 12 40.08 -37.51 2.43
N ASP A 13 39.30 -36.50 2.01
CA ASP A 13 39.77 -35.12 2.12
C ASP A 13 38.65 -34.12 1.84
N SER A 14 38.53 -33.21 2.79
CA SER A 14 37.70 -32.02 2.80
C SER A 14 38.26 -30.98 1.84
N THR A 15 37.44 -30.39 0.98
CA THR A 15 37.64 -29.00 0.56
C THR A 15 36.28 -28.34 0.35
N SER A 16 36.03 -27.34 1.18
CA SER A 16 34.91 -26.41 1.19
C SER A 16 34.89 -25.53 -0.06
N ALA A 17 33.72 -25.38 -0.67
CA ALA A 17 33.33 -24.15 -1.35
C ALA A 17 31.81 -24.01 -1.21
N GLY A 18 31.40 -23.01 -0.42
CA GLY A 18 30.02 -22.73 -0.11
C GLY A 18 29.25 -22.07 -1.25
N THR A 19 28.04 -21.67 -0.87
CA THR A 19 27.07 -20.83 -1.60
C THR A 19 26.35 -21.53 -2.74
N SER A 20 25.43 -22.43 -2.36
CA SER A 20 24.28 -22.79 -3.19
C SER A 20 23.03 -22.93 -2.31
N GLU A 21 22.81 -21.95 -1.42
CA GLU A 21 21.56 -21.81 -0.68
C GLU A 21 21.20 -20.32 -0.55
N ASP A 22 21.34 -19.57 -1.65
CA ASP A 22 20.61 -18.31 -1.81
C ASP A 22 19.17 -18.66 -2.24
N LEU A 23 18.47 -19.39 -1.38
CA LEU A 23 17.01 -19.38 -1.38
C LEU A 23 16.63 -18.05 -0.74
N GLU A 24 16.67 -17.00 -1.57
CA GLU A 24 16.05 -15.71 -1.30
C GLU A 24 14.65 -15.99 -0.77
N ALA A 25 14.53 -15.89 0.55
CA ALA A 25 13.27 -16.01 1.25
C ALA A 25 12.37 -14.91 0.71
N GLU A 26 11.50 -15.30 -0.23
CA GLU A 26 10.47 -14.48 -0.81
C GLU A 26 9.58 -14.02 0.34
N SER A 27 9.89 -12.82 0.83
CA SER A 27 9.27 -12.21 1.99
C SER A 27 7.78 -12.19 1.74
N THR A 28 7.05 -13.10 2.41
CA THR A 28 5.59 -13.15 2.39
C THR A 28 5.07 -12.02 3.29
N ALA A 29 5.51 -10.79 3.02
CA ALA A 29 5.04 -9.60 3.69
C ALA A 29 3.56 -9.44 3.35
N ILE A 30 2.72 -9.37 4.38
CA ILE A 30 1.30 -9.07 4.23
C ILE A 30 1.19 -7.75 3.44
N PRO A 31 0.41 -7.69 2.34
CA PRO A 31 0.36 -6.48 1.53
C PRO A 31 -0.15 -5.34 2.40
N SER A 32 0.59 -4.24 2.44
CA SER A 32 0.28 -3.06 3.23
C SER A 32 0.27 -1.82 2.35
N CYS A 33 -0.46 -0.80 2.77
CA CYS A 33 -0.53 0.46 2.04
C CYS A 33 -0.60 1.65 2.99
N THR A 34 -0.25 2.83 2.46
CA THR A 34 -0.50 4.10 3.14
C THR A 34 -1.66 4.82 2.46
N LEU A 35 -2.63 5.26 3.26
CA LEU A 35 -3.75 6.08 2.83
C LEU A 35 -3.60 7.48 3.42
N HIS A 36 -3.24 8.45 2.57
CA HIS A 36 -3.20 9.84 2.97
C HIS A 36 -4.56 10.50 2.76
N VAL A 37 -5.02 11.27 3.74
CA VAL A 37 -6.25 12.07 3.64
C VAL A 37 -5.91 13.56 3.82
N CYS A 38 -6.32 14.38 2.85
CA CYS A 38 -6.08 15.82 2.88
C CYS A 38 -6.93 16.51 3.96
N THR A 39 -6.31 17.00 5.04
CA THR A 39 -7.01 17.54 6.21
C THR A 39 -7.39 19.03 6.05
N SER A 40 -6.68 19.78 5.19
CA SER A 40 -7.03 21.17 4.88
C SER A 40 -8.13 21.31 3.81
N CYS A 41 -8.56 20.19 3.22
CA CYS A 41 -9.46 20.20 2.09
C CYS A 41 -10.85 20.74 2.44
N ARG A 42 -11.39 21.58 1.56
CA ARG A 42 -12.75 22.13 1.64
C ARG A 42 -13.23 22.53 0.24
N PRO A 43 -14.55 22.54 -0.01
CA PRO A 43 -15.12 23.19 -1.19
C PRO A 43 -14.64 24.63 -1.31
N ARG A 44 -14.45 25.15 -2.53
CA ARG A 44 -13.97 26.53 -2.75
C ARG A 44 -14.90 27.59 -2.14
N SER A 45 -16.19 27.30 -2.07
CA SER A 45 -17.22 28.14 -1.46
C SER A 45 -17.26 28.07 0.08
N ALA A 46 -16.60 27.09 0.70
CA ALA A 46 -16.62 26.91 2.14
C ALA A 46 -15.61 27.84 2.85
N PRO A 47 -15.96 28.35 4.05
CA PRO A 47 -15.07 29.20 4.83
C PRO A 47 -13.76 28.49 5.21
N ARG A 48 -12.69 29.26 5.42
CA ARG A 48 -11.38 28.71 5.83
C ARG A 48 -11.37 28.23 7.28
N GLU A 49 -12.12 28.90 8.13
CA GLU A 49 -12.20 28.64 9.57
C GLU A 49 -13.67 28.38 9.96
N PRO A 50 -13.92 27.60 11.02
CA PRO A 50 -12.93 26.90 11.86
C PRO A 50 -12.34 25.64 11.19
N ARG A 51 -11.09 25.31 11.49
CA ARG A 51 -10.38 24.17 10.86
C ARG A 51 -11.04 22.82 11.16
N GLU A 52 -11.60 22.70 12.36
CA GLU A 52 -12.27 21.52 12.91
C GLU A 52 -13.49 21.12 12.07
N GLU A 53 -14.09 22.08 11.38
CA GLU A 53 -15.26 21.87 10.54
C GLU A 53 -14.93 21.54 9.08
N ARG A 54 -13.65 21.56 8.70
CA ARG A 54 -13.26 21.27 7.32
C ARG A 54 -13.65 19.84 6.94
N PRO A 55 -14.31 19.64 5.79
CA PRO A 55 -14.72 18.31 5.34
C PRO A 55 -13.56 17.31 5.24
N GLY A 56 -12.37 17.76 4.83
CA GLY A 56 -11.19 16.92 4.77
C GLY A 56 -10.75 16.38 6.13
N LEU A 57 -10.79 17.20 7.18
CA LEU A 57 -10.45 16.76 8.55
C LEU A 57 -11.50 15.78 9.09
N ARG A 58 -12.79 16.06 8.88
CA ARG A 58 -13.87 15.13 9.24
C ARG A 58 -13.73 13.79 8.53
N LEU A 59 -13.39 13.81 7.23
CA LEU A 59 -13.13 12.59 6.47
C LEU A 59 -11.94 11.81 7.04
N TYR A 60 -10.82 12.48 7.34
CA TYR A 60 -9.65 11.83 7.94
C TYR A 60 -10.01 11.11 9.25
N GLN A 61 -10.77 11.76 10.13
CA GLN A 61 -11.23 11.17 11.38
C GLN A 61 -12.12 9.94 11.14
N ALA A 62 -13.08 10.05 10.21
CA ALA A 62 -13.99 8.95 9.86
C ALA A 62 -13.23 7.76 9.27
N VAL A 63 -12.29 8.00 8.34
CA VAL A 63 -11.47 6.96 7.71
C VAL A 63 -10.58 6.27 8.74
N ARG A 64 -9.91 7.04 9.60
CA ARG A 64 -9.06 6.48 10.65
C ARG A 64 -9.85 5.58 11.59
N ALA A 65 -11.01 6.04 12.06
CA ALA A 65 -11.87 5.25 12.93
C ALA A 65 -12.38 3.97 12.23
N ALA A 66 -12.77 4.07 10.97
CA ALA A 66 -13.25 2.91 10.20
C ALA A 66 -12.16 1.87 9.93
N ILE A 67 -10.92 2.30 9.66
CA ILE A 67 -9.78 1.38 9.49
C ILE A 67 -9.44 0.70 10.81
N GLU A 68 -9.38 1.44 11.93
CA GLU A 68 -9.08 0.90 13.25
C GLU A 68 -10.08 -0.18 13.69
N ALA A 69 -11.36 0.04 13.40
CA ALA A 69 -12.43 -0.90 13.70
C ALA A 69 -12.50 -2.11 12.74
N SER A 70 -11.65 -2.18 11.71
CA SER A 70 -11.70 -3.20 10.68
C SER A 70 -10.55 -4.21 10.75
N SER A 71 -10.65 -5.30 9.99
CA SER A 71 -9.54 -6.24 9.77
C SER A 71 -8.33 -5.63 9.06
N LEU A 72 -8.43 -4.40 8.55
CA LEU A 72 -7.36 -3.71 7.84
C LEU A 72 -6.40 -2.95 8.76
N LYS A 73 -6.69 -2.83 10.06
CA LYS A 73 -5.91 -1.99 10.99
C LYS A 73 -4.40 -2.27 11.00
N GLN A 74 -3.98 -3.51 10.74
CA GLN A 74 -2.56 -3.92 10.69
C GLN A 74 -1.93 -3.77 9.30
N ARG A 75 -2.73 -3.44 8.27
CA ARG A 75 -2.31 -3.40 6.86
C ARG A 75 -2.37 -2.01 6.26
N VAL A 76 -3.10 -1.10 6.88
CA VAL A 76 -3.35 0.24 6.35
C VAL A 76 -2.85 1.28 7.34
N ASP A 77 -1.85 2.04 6.92
CA ASP A 77 -1.39 3.22 7.64
C ASP A 77 -2.16 4.45 7.15
N VAL A 78 -3.06 4.97 7.98
CA VAL A 78 -3.86 6.16 7.66
C VAL A 78 -3.12 7.40 8.15
N ARG A 79 -2.70 8.26 7.21
CA ARG A 79 -1.93 9.47 7.53
C ARG A 79 -2.67 10.75 7.16
N PRO A 80 -2.57 11.80 7.99
CA PRO A 80 -3.00 13.12 7.56
C PRO A 80 -2.00 13.64 6.51
N ALA A 81 -2.52 14.27 5.46
CA ALA A 81 -1.73 15.13 4.59
C ALA A 81 -2.22 16.56 4.76
N ASP A 82 -1.30 17.51 4.96
CA ASP A 82 -1.66 18.91 5.08
C ASP A 82 -2.34 19.42 3.81
N CYS A 83 -1.84 19.07 2.63
CA CYS A 83 -2.44 19.40 1.34
C CYS A 83 -2.02 18.39 0.27
N LEU A 84 -2.95 17.99 -0.61
CA LEU A 84 -2.66 17.19 -1.81
C LEU A 84 -2.77 18.00 -3.12
N SER A 85 -3.01 19.31 -3.02
CA SER A 85 -3.25 20.20 -4.17
C SER A 85 -4.41 19.81 -5.09
N LEU A 86 -5.38 19.04 -4.56
CA LEU A 86 -6.58 18.60 -5.27
C LEU A 86 -7.79 19.51 -5.04
N CYS A 87 -7.58 20.77 -4.63
CA CYS A 87 -8.64 21.66 -4.13
C CYS A 87 -9.89 21.82 -5.02
N PRO A 88 -9.81 21.79 -6.37
CA PRO A 88 -11.01 21.81 -7.21
C PRO A 88 -11.92 20.59 -7.05
N ARG A 89 -11.41 19.49 -6.48
CA ARG A 89 -12.07 18.21 -6.29
C ARG A 89 -11.93 17.79 -4.81
N PRO A 90 -12.80 18.31 -3.90
CA PRO A 90 -12.55 18.30 -2.46
C PRO A 90 -12.51 16.90 -1.85
N CYS A 91 -12.08 16.83 -0.57
CA CYS A 91 -11.89 15.58 0.17
C CYS A 91 -10.91 14.62 -0.51
N GLY A 92 -9.76 15.17 -0.95
CA GLY A 92 -8.75 14.39 -1.64
C GLY A 92 -8.12 13.30 -0.77
N VAL A 93 -7.93 12.11 -1.35
CA VAL A 93 -7.18 11.00 -0.74
C VAL A 93 -6.14 10.44 -1.69
N ALA A 94 -5.02 9.97 -1.16
CA ALA A 94 -3.96 9.31 -1.91
C ALA A 94 -3.68 7.92 -1.35
N LEU A 95 -3.62 6.92 -2.22
CA LEU A 95 -3.36 5.54 -1.87
C LEU A 95 -2.08 5.07 -2.55
N SER A 96 -1.16 4.49 -1.77
CA SER A 96 0.14 4.02 -2.26
C SER A 96 0.63 2.80 -1.51
N SER A 97 1.36 1.92 -2.18
CA SER A 97 2.11 0.81 -1.59
C SER A 97 3.46 0.68 -2.30
N PRO A 98 4.53 0.23 -1.61
CA PRO A 98 5.77 -0.16 -2.28
C PRO A 98 5.50 -1.10 -3.45
N GLY A 99 6.14 -0.85 -4.60
CA GLY A 99 6.03 -1.69 -5.79
C GLY A 99 4.66 -1.73 -6.47
N ALA A 100 3.71 -0.88 -6.07
CA ALA A 100 2.34 -0.86 -6.59
C ALA A 100 1.96 0.48 -7.21
N TRP A 101 0.89 0.48 -8.01
CA TRP A 101 0.29 1.71 -8.54
C TRP A 101 -0.17 2.63 -7.41
N SER A 102 0.15 3.93 -7.51
CA SER A 102 -0.42 4.93 -6.60
C SER A 102 -1.59 5.65 -7.24
N TYR A 103 -2.58 6.02 -6.44
CA TYR A 103 -3.83 6.65 -6.89
C TYR A 103 -4.12 7.93 -6.13
N LEU A 104 -4.60 8.95 -6.85
CA LEU A 104 -5.17 10.16 -6.28
C LEU A 104 -6.67 10.19 -6.58
N PHE A 105 -7.49 10.35 -5.54
CA PHE A 105 -8.93 10.52 -5.65
C PHE A 105 -9.34 11.89 -5.14
N GLY A 106 -10.34 12.49 -5.79
CA GLY A 106 -11.04 13.68 -5.29
C GLY A 106 -12.55 13.46 -5.25
N ASP A 107 -13.33 14.47 -4.91
CA ASP A 107 -14.80 14.40 -4.75
C ASP A 107 -15.26 13.28 -3.82
N GLN A 108 -14.50 13.04 -2.74
CA GLN A 108 -14.97 12.11 -1.73
C GLN A 108 -16.04 12.77 -0.86
N GLY A 109 -17.01 11.99 -0.42
CA GLY A 109 -17.92 12.41 0.64
C GLY A 109 -17.21 12.49 1.99
N SER A 110 -17.96 12.79 3.05
CA SER A 110 -17.48 12.66 4.44
C SER A 110 -17.54 11.21 4.97
N ASN A 111 -18.15 10.28 4.23
CA ASN A 111 -18.27 8.88 4.60
C ASN A 111 -17.00 8.10 4.22
N ALA A 112 -16.51 7.28 5.16
CA ALA A 112 -15.33 6.43 4.99
C ALA A 112 -15.61 5.10 4.29
N HIS A 113 -16.86 4.63 4.25
CA HIS A 113 -17.22 3.27 3.81
C HIS A 113 -16.61 2.90 2.45
N ASP A 114 -16.87 3.70 1.42
CA ASP A 114 -16.40 3.40 0.07
C ASP A 114 -14.87 3.49 -0.04
N ILE A 115 -14.24 4.40 0.69
CA ILE A 115 -12.78 4.49 0.75
C ILE A 115 -12.20 3.20 1.33
N VAL A 116 -12.78 2.68 2.42
CA VAL A 116 -12.35 1.42 3.03
C VAL A 116 -12.53 0.25 2.07
N GLU A 117 -13.66 0.14 1.37
CA GLU A 117 -13.87 -0.89 0.34
C GLU A 117 -12.89 -0.77 -0.85
N CYS A 118 -12.59 0.45 -1.27
CA CYS A 118 -11.58 0.69 -2.30
C CYS A 118 -10.19 0.24 -1.83
N VAL A 119 -9.83 0.48 -0.56
CA VAL A 119 -8.57 0.00 0.03
C VAL A 119 -8.53 -1.53 0.12
N ARG A 120 -9.64 -2.19 0.48
CA ARG A 120 -9.73 -3.67 0.44
C ARG A 120 -9.43 -4.20 -0.95
N THR A 121 -10.08 -3.61 -1.96
CA THR A 121 -9.89 -3.97 -3.36
C THR A 121 -8.44 -3.77 -3.80
N TYR A 122 -7.85 -2.63 -3.43
CA TYR A 122 -6.45 -2.32 -3.73
C TYR A 122 -5.48 -3.34 -3.12
N LEU A 123 -5.65 -3.65 -1.83
CA LEU A 123 -4.82 -4.60 -1.09
C LEU A 123 -4.99 -6.06 -1.52
N GLY A 124 -6.10 -6.39 -2.18
CA GLY A 124 -6.36 -7.69 -2.79
C GLY A 124 -5.93 -7.80 -4.26
N SER A 125 -5.44 -6.70 -4.86
CA SER A 125 -5.06 -6.66 -6.26
C SER A 125 -3.56 -6.86 -6.46
N THR A 126 -3.20 -7.59 -7.51
CA THR A 126 -1.79 -7.72 -7.94
C THR A 126 -1.25 -6.37 -8.40
N GLY A 127 -0.15 -5.91 -7.79
CA GLY A 127 0.50 -4.64 -8.14
C GLY A 127 -0.33 -3.39 -7.83
N GLY A 128 -1.39 -3.50 -7.01
CA GLY A 128 -2.26 -2.37 -6.67
C GLY A 128 -3.18 -1.92 -7.80
N HIS A 129 -3.37 -2.71 -8.86
CA HIS A 129 -4.21 -2.31 -9.97
C HIS A 129 -5.70 -2.26 -9.57
N LEU A 130 -6.35 -1.11 -9.75
CA LEU A 130 -7.78 -0.89 -9.48
C LEU A 130 -8.61 -0.76 -10.77
N PRO A 131 -9.16 -1.88 -11.31
CA PRO A 131 -10.12 -1.84 -12.41
C PRO A 131 -11.33 -0.96 -12.11
N ARG A 132 -11.95 -0.39 -13.14
CA ARG A 132 -13.07 0.56 -12.98
C ARG A 132 -14.31 -0.06 -12.36
N ASP A 133 -14.67 -1.25 -12.80
CA ASP A 133 -15.80 -2.03 -12.33
C ASP A 133 -15.65 -2.51 -10.87
N ARG A 134 -14.40 -2.78 -10.44
CA ARG A 134 -14.07 -3.25 -9.08
C ARG A 134 -14.05 -2.16 -8.01
N ARG A 135 -14.05 -0.89 -8.41
CA ARG A 135 -14.14 0.23 -7.47
C ARG A 135 -15.58 0.44 -6.99
N PRO A 136 -15.78 0.93 -5.75
CA PRO A 136 -17.08 1.45 -5.30
C PRO A 136 -17.64 2.45 -6.31
N GLU A 137 -18.95 2.43 -6.52
CA GLU A 137 -19.62 3.21 -7.58
C GLU A 137 -19.29 4.69 -7.51
N THR A 138 -19.34 5.26 -6.30
CA THR A 138 -19.01 6.66 -6.00
C THR A 138 -17.58 7.04 -6.37
N MET A 139 -16.65 6.08 -6.41
CA MET A 139 -15.22 6.31 -6.68
C MET A 139 -14.80 6.00 -8.13
N ARG A 140 -15.71 5.48 -8.98
CA ARG A 140 -15.38 5.07 -10.36
C ARG A 140 -14.95 6.23 -11.25
N ALA A 141 -15.52 7.41 -11.06
CA ALA A 141 -15.21 8.62 -11.83
C ALA A 141 -14.21 9.57 -11.14
N ASN A 142 -13.73 9.21 -9.95
CA ASN A 142 -13.08 10.16 -9.04
C ASN A 142 -11.55 10.03 -8.99
N ILE A 143 -10.95 9.16 -9.81
CA ILE A 143 -9.49 9.14 -9.97
C ILE A 143 -9.07 10.39 -10.74
N LEU A 144 -8.19 11.18 -10.13
CA LEU A 144 -7.59 12.38 -10.72
C LEU A 144 -6.25 12.07 -11.39
N GLY A 145 -5.58 11.01 -10.93
CA GLY A 145 -4.31 10.57 -11.48
C GLY A 145 -3.89 9.23 -10.90
N ARG A 146 -3.00 8.56 -11.62
CA ARG A 146 -2.30 7.36 -11.15
C ARG A 146 -0.83 7.46 -11.49
N VAL A 147 0.02 6.92 -10.63
CA VAL A 147 1.46 6.87 -10.82
C VAL A 147 1.86 5.39 -10.92
N PRO A 148 2.57 4.96 -11.99
CA PRO A 148 3.03 3.59 -12.09
C PRO A 148 4.01 3.25 -10.96
N PRO A 149 4.13 1.97 -10.59
CA PRO A 149 5.22 1.55 -9.72
C PRO A 149 6.56 1.85 -10.42
N GLY A 150 7.31 2.82 -9.92
CA GLY A 150 8.65 3.16 -10.37
C GLY A 150 9.70 2.47 -9.52
N LEU A 151 10.76 1.98 -10.16
CA LEU A 151 11.92 1.26 -9.58
C LEU A 151 12.25 1.78 -8.19
N GLY A 152 12.14 0.92 -7.17
CA GLY A 152 12.24 1.30 -5.77
C GLY A 152 13.43 2.22 -5.54
N VAL A 153 13.20 3.38 -4.95
CA VAL A 153 14.28 4.06 -4.22
C VAL A 153 14.63 3.09 -3.10
N PRO A 154 15.84 2.48 -3.07
CA PRO A 154 16.27 1.71 -1.93
C PRO A 154 16.10 2.63 -0.72
N ARG A 155 15.49 2.15 0.37
CA ARG A 155 15.48 2.94 1.60
C ARG A 155 16.95 3.20 1.92
N GLY A 156 17.41 4.43 1.72
CA GLY A 156 18.75 4.81 2.12
C GLY A 156 18.83 4.52 3.61
N GLU A 157 19.65 3.55 3.99
CA GLU A 157 20.14 3.45 5.36
C GLU A 157 20.89 4.76 5.61
N GLY A 158 20.29 5.63 6.41
CA GLY A 158 20.91 6.89 6.80
C GLY A 158 22.24 6.58 7.50
N THR A 159 23.30 7.22 7.00
CA THR A 159 24.57 7.38 7.71
C THR A 159 24.37 8.24 8.95
#